data_AF-A0A133VK08-F1
#
_entry.id   AF-A0A133VK08-F1
#
_cell.length_a   1.000
_cell.length_b   1.000
_cell.length_c   1.000
_cell.angle_alpha   90.00
_cell.angle_beta   90.00
_cell.angle_gamma   90.00
#
_symmetry.space_group_name_H-M   'P 1'
#
loop_
_entity.id
_entity.type
_entity.pdbx_description
1 polymer ?
#
loop_
_entity_poly.entity_id
_entity_poly.type
_entity_poly.pdbx_seq_one_letter_code
_entity_poly.pdbx_strand_id
1 'polypeptide(L)'
;MKNVIYIWSVGPGLANLNLYMVLPFVTTGVIANVFGLIATTMAIHEIGASRAHALTSASPLVTAVLGNIFLGEKLTIYLWLGLIMIIFGGGTLSYRIYGKQSSQKAKRPVFGFGLALYVTIVIGTIAVLQKYGLNLGVTPLQGLFIRFGTAAILYGIYLLITRPELNIKSSYQSPDYLWASILMTGAALLFLLALARLPATLVEGLKRTAPLFTVALSAFLLRGIEEVDWQTFCLAAIIVAGAILAMIS
;
A
#
# COMPACT_ATOMS: atom_id res chain seq x y z
N MET A 1 20.09 24.38 5.70
CA MET A 1 20.45 23.47 4.58
C MET A 1 21.57 22.46 4.89
N LYS A 2 22.41 22.64 5.93
CA LYS A 2 23.49 21.69 6.30
C LYS A 2 23.02 20.35 6.92
N ASN A 3 21.77 20.24 7.37
CA ASN A 3 21.28 19.04 8.07
C ASN A 3 20.72 17.95 7.15
N VAL A 4 20.42 18.25 5.88
CA VAL A 4 19.94 17.24 4.91
C VAL A 4 21.08 16.31 4.47
N ILE A 5 22.33 16.77 4.58
CA ILE A 5 23.53 16.04 4.17
C ILE A 5 23.84 14.87 5.11
N TYR A 6 23.43 14.93 6.39
CA TYR A 6 23.70 13.88 7.36
C TYR A 6 22.83 12.62 7.20
N ILE A 7 21.69 12.68 6.52
CA ILE A 7 20.91 11.47 6.21
C ILE A 7 21.61 10.65 5.10
N TRP A 8 22.33 11.33 4.21
CA TRP A 8 23.12 10.70 3.15
C TRP A 8 24.45 10.12 3.63
N SER A 9 24.91 10.45 4.84
CA SER A 9 26.16 9.91 5.41
C SER A 9 26.00 8.59 6.16
N VAL A 10 24.78 8.05 6.32
CA VAL A 10 24.52 6.79 7.03
C VAL A 10 24.32 5.60 6.06
N GLY A 11 24.50 5.82 4.75
CA GLY A 11 24.40 4.76 3.74
C GLY A 11 25.17 5.11 2.46
N PRO A 12 25.23 4.20 1.47
CA PRO A 12 26.00 4.40 0.22
C PRO A 12 25.43 5.52 -0.69
N GLY A 13 24.38 6.23 -0.28
CA GLY A 13 23.71 7.23 -1.10
C GLY A 13 23.18 6.63 -2.41
N LEU A 14 23.41 7.29 -3.55
CA LEU A 14 23.09 6.73 -4.88
C LEU A 14 24.27 5.95 -5.48
N ALA A 15 25.34 5.71 -4.72
CA ALA A 15 26.47 4.92 -5.19
C ALA A 15 26.09 3.44 -5.35
N ASN A 16 26.84 2.73 -6.20
CA ASN A 16 26.69 1.30 -6.48
C ASN A 16 25.32 0.90 -7.06
N LEU A 17 24.62 1.83 -7.72
CA LEU A 17 23.38 1.55 -8.43
C LEU A 17 23.63 1.34 -9.92
N ASN A 18 23.12 0.22 -10.45
CA ASN A 18 23.06 -0.03 -11.89
C ASN A 18 21.60 0.17 -12.38
N LEU A 19 21.41 0.52 -13.66
CA LEU A 19 20.09 0.73 -14.26
C LEU A 19 19.14 -0.44 -14.01
N TYR A 20 19.66 -1.67 -14.11
CA TYR A 20 18.94 -2.90 -13.83
C TYR A 20 18.37 -2.98 -12.41
N MET A 21 19.12 -2.49 -11.42
CA MET A 21 18.72 -2.50 -10.00
C MET A 21 17.64 -1.44 -9.72
N VAL A 22 17.68 -0.34 -10.46
CA VAL A 22 16.82 0.84 -10.28
C VAL A 22 15.47 0.66 -11.00
N LEU A 23 15.45 -0.10 -12.11
CA LEU A 23 14.26 -0.36 -12.94
C LEU A 23 13.02 -0.82 -12.16
N PRO A 24 13.09 -1.76 -11.20
CA PRO A 24 11.92 -2.16 -10.40
C PRO A 24 11.32 -1.00 -9.58
N PHE A 25 12.14 -0.08 -9.08
CA PHE A 25 11.66 1.08 -8.32
C PHE A 25 11.13 2.20 -9.21
N VAL A 26 11.71 2.39 -10.39
CA VAL A 26 11.19 3.31 -11.42
C VAL A 26 9.83 2.83 -11.90
N THR A 27 9.73 1.56 -12.32
CA THR A 27 8.47 0.96 -12.79
C THR A 27 7.38 1.01 -11.72
N THR A 28 7.70 0.71 -10.47
CA THR A 28 6.73 0.86 -9.37
C THR A 28 6.41 2.33 -9.08
N GLY A 29 7.35 3.26 -9.26
CA GLY A 29 7.07 4.70 -9.21
C GLY A 29 6.02 5.14 -10.22
N VAL A 30 6.16 4.71 -11.47
CA VAL A 30 5.23 5.02 -12.56
C VAL A 30 3.89 4.30 -12.37
N ILE A 31 3.92 2.98 -12.31
CA ILE A 31 2.71 2.15 -12.30
C ILE A 31 1.93 2.35 -11.00
N ALA A 32 2.59 2.41 -9.84
CA ALA A 32 1.89 2.52 -8.56
C ALA A 32 1.38 3.94 -8.31
N ASN A 33 2.31 4.90 -8.32
CA ASN A 33 2.01 6.22 -7.77
C ASN A 33 1.32 7.13 -8.79
N VAL A 34 1.46 6.86 -10.10
CA VAL A 34 0.72 7.59 -11.14
C VAL A 34 -0.55 6.82 -11.49
N PHE A 35 -0.42 5.67 -12.16
CA PHE A 35 -1.58 4.94 -12.67
C PHE A 35 -2.41 4.27 -11.57
N GLY A 36 -1.74 3.64 -10.60
CA GLY A 36 -2.39 2.96 -9.49
C GLY A 36 -3.19 3.92 -8.61
N LEU A 37 -2.66 5.11 -8.34
CA LEU A 37 -3.36 6.14 -7.55
C LEU A 37 -4.59 6.68 -8.28
N ILE A 38 -4.47 6.98 -9.58
CA ILE A 38 -5.60 7.42 -10.42
C ILE A 38 -6.67 6.33 -10.45
N ALA A 39 -6.29 5.08 -10.76
CA ALA A 39 -7.21 3.97 -10.85
C ALA A 39 -7.89 3.67 -9.50
N THR A 40 -7.16 3.79 -8.38
CA THR A 40 -7.72 3.63 -7.03
C THR A 40 -8.77 4.71 -6.75
N THR A 41 -8.45 5.96 -7.04
CA THR A 41 -9.36 7.09 -6.82
C THR A 41 -10.61 6.98 -7.70
N MET A 42 -10.45 6.59 -8.97
CA MET A 42 -11.56 6.34 -9.89
C MET A 42 -12.41 5.15 -9.42
N ALA A 43 -11.81 4.04 -8.99
CA ALA A 43 -12.55 2.90 -8.45
C ALA A 43 -13.38 3.30 -7.22
N ILE A 44 -12.79 4.05 -6.29
CA ILE A 44 -13.51 4.57 -5.12
C ILE A 44 -14.68 5.47 -5.54
N HIS A 45 -14.49 6.35 -6.51
CA HIS A 45 -15.55 7.22 -7.04
C HIS A 45 -16.68 6.45 -7.75
N GLU A 46 -16.37 5.35 -8.44
CA GLU A 46 -17.35 4.60 -9.23
C GLU A 46 -18.15 3.57 -8.43
N ILE A 47 -17.53 2.86 -7.49
CA ILE A 47 -18.17 1.77 -6.74
C ILE A 47 -18.21 1.99 -5.21
N GLY A 48 -17.63 3.09 -4.72
CA GLY A 48 -17.54 3.41 -3.30
C GLY A 48 -16.29 2.81 -2.64
N ALA A 49 -15.78 3.49 -1.60
CA ALA A 49 -14.57 3.09 -0.87
C ALA A 49 -14.66 1.67 -0.30
N SER A 50 -15.83 1.29 0.24
CA SER A 50 -16.08 -0.03 0.81
C SER A 50 -15.83 -1.17 -0.18
N ARG A 51 -16.39 -1.06 -1.39
CA ARG A 51 -16.26 -2.09 -2.42
C ARG A 51 -14.86 -2.12 -3.03
N ALA A 52 -14.28 -0.94 -3.28
CA ALA A 52 -12.92 -0.83 -3.80
C ALA A 52 -11.89 -1.43 -2.82
N HIS A 53 -12.00 -1.16 -1.53
CA HIS A 53 -11.11 -1.73 -0.52
C HIS A 53 -11.33 -3.23 -0.30
N ALA A 54 -12.58 -3.70 -0.34
CA ALA A 54 -12.87 -5.13 -0.28
C ALA A 54 -12.20 -5.89 -1.43
N LEU A 55 -12.29 -5.38 -2.66
CA LEU A 55 -11.68 -6.08 -3.80
C LEU A 55 -10.15 -6.01 -3.77
N THR A 56 -9.60 -4.83 -3.47
CA THR A 56 -8.14 -4.67 -3.36
C THR A 56 -7.54 -5.45 -2.19
N SER A 57 -8.34 -5.88 -1.21
CA SER A 57 -7.87 -6.75 -0.12
C SER A 57 -7.30 -8.08 -0.61
N ALA A 58 -7.67 -8.53 -1.82
CA ALA A 58 -7.15 -9.73 -2.45
C ALA A 58 -5.73 -9.58 -3.04
N SER A 59 -5.11 -8.39 -2.99
CA SER A 59 -3.76 -8.19 -3.55
C SER A 59 -2.70 -9.13 -3.01
N PRO A 60 -2.71 -9.58 -1.73
CA PRO A 60 -1.72 -10.54 -1.24
C PRO A 60 -1.78 -11.89 -1.96
N LEU A 61 -2.92 -12.29 -2.54
CA LEU A 61 -3.00 -13.50 -3.37
C LEU A 61 -2.20 -13.33 -4.66
N VAL A 62 -2.31 -12.15 -5.29
CA VAL A 62 -1.49 -11.81 -6.46
C VAL A 62 -0.01 -11.81 -6.07
N THR A 63 0.34 -11.20 -4.93
CA THR A 63 1.71 -11.24 -4.40
C THR A 63 2.19 -12.65 -4.14
N ALA A 64 1.36 -13.54 -3.58
CA ALA A 64 1.71 -14.93 -3.32
C ALA A 64 2.04 -15.68 -4.60
N VAL A 65 1.17 -15.58 -5.60
CA VAL A 65 1.37 -16.24 -6.90
C VAL A 65 2.62 -15.68 -7.60
N LEU A 66 2.73 -14.36 -7.72
CA LEU A 66 3.86 -13.74 -8.39
C LEU A 66 5.18 -13.92 -7.59
N GLY A 67 5.13 -13.86 -6.26
CA GLY A 67 6.28 -14.09 -5.40
C GLY A 67 6.82 -15.51 -5.50
N ASN A 68 5.93 -16.50 -5.57
CA ASN A 68 6.34 -17.88 -5.83
C ASN A 68 7.00 -18.03 -7.21
N ILE A 69 6.38 -17.48 -8.27
CA ILE A 69 6.86 -17.63 -9.65
C ILE A 69 8.18 -16.86 -9.88
N PHE A 70 8.27 -15.61 -9.44
CA PHE A 70 9.39 -14.71 -9.78
C PHE A 70 10.47 -14.60 -8.70
N LEU A 71 10.12 -14.82 -7.43
CA LEU A 71 11.07 -14.73 -6.31
C LEU A 71 11.40 -16.10 -5.69
N GLY A 72 10.73 -17.17 -6.12
CA GLY A 72 10.89 -18.51 -5.56
C GLY A 72 10.38 -18.63 -4.11
N GLU A 73 9.42 -17.79 -3.71
CA GLU A 73 8.84 -17.84 -2.36
C GLU A 73 8.08 -19.16 -2.15
N LYS A 74 8.48 -19.94 -1.14
CA LYS A 74 7.80 -21.19 -0.80
C LYS A 74 6.43 -20.90 -0.19
N LEU A 75 5.38 -21.30 -0.91
CA LEU A 75 4.02 -21.18 -0.40
C LEU A 75 3.64 -22.47 0.35
N THR A 76 3.67 -22.41 1.68
CA THR A 76 3.18 -23.52 2.51
C THR A 76 1.65 -23.45 2.64
N ILE A 77 1.04 -24.58 3.02
CA ILE A 77 -0.40 -24.62 3.27
C ILE A 77 -0.81 -23.68 4.42
N TYR A 78 0.06 -23.50 5.42
CA TYR A 78 -0.16 -22.58 6.55
C TYR A 78 -0.19 -21.13 6.10
N LEU A 79 0.70 -20.76 5.17
CA LEU A 79 0.72 -19.41 4.58
C LEU A 79 -0.58 -19.13 3.80
N TRP A 80 -1.05 -20.08 3.00
CA TRP A 80 -2.30 -19.96 2.25
C TRP A 80 -3.53 -19.81 3.16
N LEU A 81 -3.64 -20.67 4.18
CA LEU A 81 -4.73 -20.58 5.16
C LEU A 81 -4.70 -19.25 5.92
N GLY A 82 -3.51 -18.82 6.36
CA GLY A 82 -3.33 -17.53 7.04
C GLY A 82 -3.72 -16.35 6.16
N LEU A 83 -3.30 -16.34 4.89
CA LEU A 83 -3.68 -15.33 3.91
C LEU A 83 -5.20 -15.26 3.71
N ILE A 84 -5.87 -16.40 3.53
CA ILE A 84 -7.33 -16.45 3.35
C ILE A 84 -8.03 -15.84 4.57
N MET A 85 -7.60 -16.19 5.79
CA MET A 85 -8.17 -15.64 7.02
C MET A 85 -7.96 -14.13 7.12
N ILE A 86 -6.75 -13.64 6.82
CA ILE A 86 -6.42 -12.21 6.86
C ILE A 86 -7.23 -11.44 5.80
N ILE A 87 -7.34 -11.97 4.58
CA ILE A 87 -8.08 -11.31 3.48
C ILE A 87 -9.57 -11.30 3.78
N PHE A 88 -10.13 -12.42 4.23
CA PHE A 88 -11.54 -12.52 4.59
C PHE A 88 -11.88 -11.58 5.75
N GLY A 89 -11.11 -11.65 6.84
CA GLY A 89 -11.32 -10.82 8.01
C GLY A 89 -11.09 -9.33 7.72
N GLY A 90 -9.96 -9.00 7.10
CA GLY A 90 -9.57 -7.62 6.78
C GLY A 90 -10.45 -6.99 5.71
N GLY A 91 -10.86 -7.77 4.70
CA GLY A 91 -11.80 -7.35 3.67
C GLY A 91 -13.19 -7.07 4.24
N THR A 92 -13.71 -7.98 5.09
CA THR A 92 -15.02 -7.80 5.74
C THR A 92 -15.00 -6.63 6.71
N LEU A 93 -13.91 -6.46 7.47
CA LEU A 93 -13.76 -5.35 8.41
C LEU A 93 -13.65 -4.01 7.67
N SER A 94 -12.86 -3.94 6.61
CA SER A 94 -12.78 -2.78 5.72
C SER A 94 -14.15 -2.44 5.13
N TYR A 95 -14.88 -3.46 4.67
CA TYR A 95 -16.22 -3.27 4.13
C TYR A 95 -17.17 -2.64 5.16
N ARG A 96 -17.11 -3.04 6.45
CA ARG A 96 -17.93 -2.43 7.52
C ARG A 96 -17.51 -0.98 7.81
N ILE A 97 -16.22 -0.71 7.96
CA ILE A 97 -15.68 0.63 8.26
C ILE A 97 -16.09 1.62 7.17
N TYR A 98 -15.77 1.28 5.92
CA TYR A 98 -16.04 2.16 4.78
C TYR A 98 -17.48 2.07 4.28
N GLY A 99 -18.21 0.99 4.61
CA GLY A 99 -19.59 0.75 4.18
C GLY A 99 -20.57 1.73 4.80
N LYS A 100 -20.38 2.10 6.08
CA LYS A 100 -21.19 3.12 6.75
C LYS A 100 -21.04 4.51 6.14
N GLN A 101 -19.86 4.84 5.60
CA GLN A 101 -19.60 6.11 4.89
C GLN A 101 -20.03 6.07 3.41
N SER A 102 -20.21 4.88 2.84
CA SER A 102 -20.49 4.68 1.41
C SER A 102 -21.99 4.84 1.09
N SER A 103 -22.52 6.04 1.23
CA SER A 103 -23.88 6.40 0.76
C SER A 103 -23.95 6.64 -0.76
N GLN A 104 -22.81 6.60 -1.47
CA GLN A 104 -22.76 6.76 -2.92
C GLN A 104 -23.25 5.50 -3.65
N LYS A 105 -24.36 5.66 -4.41
CA LYS A 105 -24.78 4.67 -5.42
C LYS A 105 -23.70 4.55 -6.50
N ALA A 106 -23.41 3.31 -6.91
CA ALA A 106 -22.44 3.06 -7.97
C ALA A 106 -22.91 3.69 -9.28
N LYS A 107 -22.04 4.45 -9.94
CA LYS A 107 -22.34 5.11 -11.22
C LYS A 107 -22.12 4.14 -12.37
N ARG A 108 -20.87 3.67 -12.54
CA ARG A 108 -20.49 2.69 -13.57
C ARG A 108 -19.89 1.44 -12.90
N PRO A 109 -20.73 0.51 -12.39
CA PRO A 109 -20.26 -0.57 -11.53
C PRO A 109 -19.26 -1.49 -12.25
N VAL A 110 -19.54 -1.91 -13.49
CA VAL A 110 -18.65 -2.80 -14.25
C VAL A 110 -17.26 -2.17 -14.43
N PHE A 111 -17.22 -0.88 -14.79
CA PHE A 111 -15.96 -0.16 -14.97
C PHE A 111 -15.21 0.01 -13.65
N GLY A 112 -15.90 0.39 -12.57
CA GLY A 112 -15.29 0.53 -11.25
C GLY A 112 -14.75 -0.77 -10.67
N PHE A 113 -15.47 -1.89 -10.85
CA PHE A 113 -14.97 -3.22 -10.48
C PHE A 113 -13.76 -3.63 -11.33
N GLY A 114 -13.79 -3.36 -12.64
CA GLY A 114 -12.63 -3.57 -13.52
C GLY A 114 -11.39 -2.79 -13.06
N LEU A 115 -11.55 -1.51 -12.70
CA LEU A 115 -10.47 -0.70 -12.14
C LEU A 115 -9.96 -1.25 -10.81
N ALA A 116 -10.84 -1.68 -9.91
CA ALA A 116 -10.43 -2.26 -8.63
C ALA A 116 -9.66 -3.59 -8.82
N LEU A 117 -10.04 -4.41 -9.80
CA LEU A 117 -9.27 -5.62 -10.16
C LEU A 117 -7.89 -5.26 -10.70
N TYR A 118 -7.83 -4.28 -11.61
CA TYR A 118 -6.55 -3.77 -12.12
C TYR A 118 -5.65 -3.28 -10.98
N VAL A 119 -6.19 -2.48 -10.06
CA VAL A 119 -5.45 -1.99 -8.87
C VAL A 119 -4.98 -3.16 -8.00
N THR A 120 -5.78 -4.20 -7.84
CA THR A 120 -5.41 -5.41 -7.07
C THR A 120 -4.17 -6.07 -7.67
N ILE A 121 -4.13 -6.23 -8.99
CA ILE A 121 -2.99 -6.81 -9.72
C ILE A 121 -1.77 -5.90 -9.60
N VAL A 122 -1.95 -4.59 -9.78
CA VAL A 122 -0.89 -3.59 -9.64
C VAL A 122 -0.27 -3.64 -8.25
N ILE A 123 -1.07 -3.60 -7.18
CA ILE A 123 -0.58 -3.67 -5.79
C ILE A 123 0.22 -4.94 -5.54
N GLY A 124 -0.28 -6.09 -6.00
CA GLY A 124 0.44 -7.35 -5.83
C GLY A 124 1.78 -7.38 -6.56
N THR A 125 1.79 -6.90 -7.81
CA THR A 125 3.00 -6.80 -8.63
C THR A 125 4.04 -5.86 -8.02
N ILE A 126 3.59 -4.77 -7.39
CA ILE A 126 4.48 -3.77 -6.78
C ILE A 126 5.35 -4.38 -5.68
N ALA A 127 4.75 -5.16 -4.79
CA ALA A 127 5.49 -5.80 -3.70
C ALA A 127 6.57 -6.75 -4.24
N VAL A 128 6.26 -7.50 -5.30
CA VAL A 128 7.20 -8.42 -5.95
C VAL A 128 8.34 -7.66 -6.63
N LEU A 129 8.05 -6.61 -7.39
CA LEU A 129 9.07 -5.78 -8.04
C LEU A 129 9.98 -5.08 -7.00
N GLN A 130 9.41 -4.54 -5.93
CA GLN A 130 10.19 -3.93 -4.87
C GLN A 130 11.08 -4.95 -4.18
N LYS A 131 10.54 -6.12 -3.83
CA LYS A 131 11.33 -7.21 -3.24
C LYS A 131 12.45 -7.66 -4.18
N TYR A 132 12.16 -7.77 -5.48
CA TYR A 132 13.15 -8.07 -6.50
C TYR A 132 14.31 -7.05 -6.50
N GLY A 133 13.98 -5.75 -6.56
CA GLY A 133 14.98 -4.69 -6.49
C GLY A 133 15.80 -4.70 -5.20
N LEU A 134 15.17 -4.97 -4.05
CA LEU A 134 15.88 -5.13 -2.77
C LEU A 134 16.85 -6.32 -2.79
N ASN A 135 16.45 -7.45 -3.37
CA ASN A 135 17.30 -8.65 -3.51
C ASN A 135 18.51 -8.41 -4.43
N LEU A 136 18.46 -7.42 -5.33
CA LEU A 136 19.59 -6.99 -6.15
C LEU A 136 20.59 -6.09 -5.41
N GLY A 137 20.33 -5.78 -4.13
CA GLY A 137 21.23 -4.96 -3.29
C GLY A 137 20.82 -3.49 -3.16
N VAL A 138 19.67 -3.10 -3.70
CA VAL A 138 19.13 -1.74 -3.48
C VAL A 138 18.69 -1.62 -2.02
N THR A 139 19.16 -0.59 -1.33
CA THR A 139 18.73 -0.31 0.04
C THR A 139 17.28 0.21 0.06
N PRO A 140 16.50 -0.03 1.13
CA PRO A 140 15.14 0.50 1.26
C PRO A 140 15.02 2.00 1.02
N LEU A 141 16.00 2.79 1.49
CA LEU A 141 16.01 4.23 1.32
C LEU A 141 16.29 4.65 -0.14
N GLN A 142 17.25 4.01 -0.82
CA GLN A 142 17.51 4.23 -2.26
C GLN A 142 16.25 3.92 -3.09
N GLY A 143 15.66 2.75 -2.86
CA GLY A 143 14.46 2.32 -3.58
C GLY A 143 13.28 3.28 -3.37
N LEU A 144 13.09 3.77 -2.14
CA LEU A 144 12.06 4.75 -1.82
C LEU A 144 12.31 6.09 -2.54
N PHE A 145 13.55 6.58 -2.51
CA PHE A 145 13.95 7.82 -3.17
C PHE A 145 13.70 7.74 -4.68
N ILE A 146 14.14 6.66 -5.32
CA ILE A 146 13.91 6.42 -6.75
C ILE A 146 12.40 6.37 -7.04
N ARG A 147 11.63 5.60 -6.27
CA ARG A 147 10.20 5.40 -6.49
C ARG A 147 9.41 6.71 -6.39
N PHE A 148 9.59 7.48 -5.32
CA PHE A 148 8.88 8.74 -5.14
C PHE A 148 9.45 9.85 -6.01
N GLY A 149 10.77 9.90 -6.23
CA GLY A 149 11.39 10.84 -7.16
C GLY A 149 10.87 10.66 -8.59
N THR A 150 10.77 9.42 -9.07
CA THR A 150 10.18 9.12 -10.39
C THR A 150 8.75 9.63 -10.47
N ALA A 151 7.92 9.35 -9.46
CA ALA A 151 6.53 9.78 -9.43
C ALA A 151 6.41 11.31 -9.37
N ALA A 152 7.22 11.97 -8.55
CA ALA A 152 7.23 13.43 -8.40
C ALA A 152 7.65 14.13 -9.70
N ILE A 153 8.65 13.60 -10.41
CA ILE A 153 9.10 14.14 -11.70
C ILE A 153 7.98 13.99 -12.73
N LEU A 154 7.40 12.80 -12.90
CA LEU A 154 6.36 12.56 -13.90
C LEU A 154 5.11 13.39 -13.62
N TYR A 155 4.67 13.43 -12.36
CA TYR A 155 3.51 14.23 -11.98
C TYR A 155 3.81 15.73 -12.10
N GLY A 156 5.02 16.17 -11.76
CA GLY A 156 5.47 17.55 -11.95
C GLY A 156 5.43 17.96 -13.42
N ILE A 157 5.96 17.14 -14.33
CA ILE A 157 5.89 17.37 -15.78
C ILE A 157 4.43 17.43 -16.25
N TYR A 158 3.60 16.50 -15.82
CA TYR A 158 2.17 16.48 -16.14
C TYR A 158 1.47 17.79 -15.72
N LEU A 159 1.75 18.29 -14.50
CA LEU A 159 1.18 19.56 -14.03
C LEU A 159 1.71 20.76 -14.81
N LEU A 160 3.01 20.81 -15.13
CA LEU A 160 3.58 21.90 -15.92
C LEU A 160 2.94 22.02 -17.31
N ILE A 161 2.59 20.87 -17.93
CA ILE A 161 1.94 20.84 -19.24
C ILE A 161 0.45 21.15 -19.15
N THR A 162 -0.27 20.52 -18.22
CA THR A 162 -1.75 20.61 -18.17
C THR A 162 -2.26 21.83 -17.41
N ARG A 163 -1.42 22.41 -16.55
CA ARG A 163 -1.81 23.46 -15.61
C ARG A 163 -0.65 24.46 -15.39
N PRO A 164 -0.18 25.14 -16.45
CA PRO A 164 0.95 26.06 -16.37
C PRO A 164 0.72 27.26 -15.42
N GLU A 165 -0.54 27.60 -15.15
CA GLU A 165 -0.93 28.70 -14.26
C GLU A 165 -1.18 28.27 -12.80
N LEU A 166 -0.87 27.02 -12.43
CA LEU A 166 -1.10 26.54 -11.06
C LEU A 166 -0.27 27.36 -10.04
N ASN A 167 -0.98 28.13 -9.22
CA ASN A 167 -0.36 28.84 -8.11
C ASN A 167 -0.22 27.91 -6.89
N ILE A 168 0.96 27.30 -6.76
CA ILE A 168 1.31 26.34 -5.69
C ILE A 168 1.10 26.94 -4.29
N LYS A 169 1.21 28.27 -4.14
CA LYS A 169 1.03 28.97 -2.86
C LYS A 169 -0.38 28.85 -2.26
N SER A 170 -1.40 28.59 -3.09
CA SER A 170 -2.80 28.48 -2.62
C SER A 170 -3.15 27.11 -2.04
N SER A 171 -2.38 26.05 -2.34
CA SER A 171 -2.72 24.67 -1.93
C SER A 171 -2.10 24.25 -0.60
N TYR A 172 -1.14 25.02 -0.07
CA TYR A 172 -0.38 24.74 1.15
C TYR A 172 -1.03 25.29 2.43
N GLN A 173 -2.34 25.53 2.41
CA GLN A 173 -3.02 26.28 3.47
C GLN A 173 -3.31 25.45 4.73
N SER A 174 -3.26 24.11 4.68
CA SER A 174 -3.38 23.28 5.88
C SER A 174 -2.10 22.49 6.19
N PRO A 175 -1.62 22.51 7.45
CA PRO A 175 -0.50 21.68 7.89
C PRO A 175 -0.79 20.18 7.79
N ASP A 176 -2.05 19.80 7.62
CA ASP A 176 -2.50 18.40 7.54
C ASP A 176 -1.91 17.64 6.36
N TYR A 177 -1.75 18.30 5.19
CA TYR A 177 -1.14 17.66 4.02
C TYR A 177 0.34 17.35 4.22
N LEU A 178 1.06 18.18 4.99
CA LEU A 178 2.45 17.92 5.36
C LEU A 178 2.53 16.70 6.27
N TRP A 179 1.70 16.64 7.30
CA TRP A 179 1.63 15.48 8.19
C TRP A 179 1.25 14.20 7.45
N ALA A 180 0.25 14.24 6.59
CA ALA A 180 -0.15 13.10 5.75
C ALA A 180 1.01 12.61 4.87
N SER A 181 1.78 13.53 4.27
CA SER A 181 2.92 13.19 3.43
C SER A 181 4.07 12.55 4.22
N ILE A 182 4.36 13.07 5.41
CA ILE A 182 5.39 12.53 6.31
C ILE A 182 5.00 11.12 6.75
N LEU A 183 3.76 10.94 7.23
CA LEU A 183 3.25 9.64 7.68
C LEU A 183 3.21 8.63 6.54
N MET A 184 2.77 9.03 5.34
CA MET A 184 2.72 8.14 4.18
C MET A 184 4.12 7.71 3.71
N THR A 185 5.09 8.64 3.74
CA THR A 185 6.50 8.32 3.43
C THR A 185 7.10 7.40 4.49
N GLY A 186 6.83 7.66 5.77
CA GLY A 186 7.27 6.82 6.88
C GLY A 186 6.70 5.40 6.79
N ALA A 187 5.41 5.26 6.50
CA ALA A 187 4.76 3.97 6.29
C ALA A 187 5.38 3.21 5.11
N ALA A 188 5.69 3.90 4.00
CA ALA A 188 6.34 3.29 2.84
C ALA A 188 7.79 2.85 3.15
N LEU A 189 8.53 3.61 3.97
CA LEU A 189 9.87 3.23 4.42
C LEU A 189 9.82 1.98 5.31
N LEU A 190 8.92 1.96 6.31
CA LEU A 190 8.72 0.80 7.19
C LEU A 190 8.31 -0.43 6.39
N PHE A 191 7.47 -0.26 5.38
CA PHE A 191 7.09 -1.33 4.46
C PHE A 191 8.31 -1.89 3.71
N LEU A 192 9.16 -1.05 3.10
CA LEU A 192 10.38 -1.53 2.42
C LEU A 192 11.40 -2.15 3.38
N LEU A 193 11.48 -1.67 4.62
CA LEU A 193 12.32 -2.27 5.66
C LEU A 193 11.83 -3.67 6.07
N ALA A 194 10.52 -3.87 6.16
CA ALA A 194 9.93 -5.19 6.39
C ALA A 194 10.16 -6.10 5.17
N LEU A 195 9.91 -5.58 3.97
CA LEU A 195 10.10 -6.28 2.70
C LEU A 195 11.56 -6.69 2.48
N ALA A 196 12.53 -5.93 2.96
CA ALA A 196 13.95 -6.32 2.89
C ALA A 196 14.26 -7.59 3.70
N ARG A 197 13.48 -7.89 4.75
CA ARG A 197 13.75 -8.97 5.71
C ARG A 197 12.81 -10.16 5.57
N LEU A 198 11.60 -9.94 5.07
CA LEU A 198 10.54 -10.94 5.03
C LEU A 198 10.10 -11.22 3.57
N PRO A 199 9.44 -12.35 3.29
CA PRO A 199 8.82 -12.62 2.00
C PRO A 199 7.77 -11.56 1.67
N ALA A 200 7.66 -11.20 0.39
CA ALA A 200 6.69 -10.22 -0.10
C ALA A 200 5.26 -10.63 0.22
N THR A 201 4.97 -11.93 0.10
CA THR A 201 3.67 -12.51 0.43
C THR A 201 3.25 -12.23 1.87
N LEU A 202 4.17 -12.44 2.82
CA LEU A 202 3.91 -12.26 4.24
C LEU A 202 3.73 -10.77 4.59
N VAL A 203 4.56 -9.89 4.04
CA VAL A 203 4.47 -8.44 4.29
C VAL A 203 3.17 -7.86 3.72
N GLU A 204 2.76 -8.25 2.52
CA GLU A 204 1.47 -7.84 1.94
C GLU A 204 0.28 -8.38 2.73
N GLY A 205 0.35 -9.62 3.20
CA GLY A 205 -0.65 -10.18 4.10
C GLY A 205 -0.78 -9.36 5.38
N LEU A 206 0.33 -9.12 6.08
CA LEU A 206 0.32 -8.34 7.33
C LEU A 206 -0.22 -6.91 7.14
N LYS A 207 0.06 -6.28 6.00
CA LYS A 207 -0.49 -4.95 5.68
C LYS A 207 -2.03 -4.94 5.68
N ARG A 208 -2.69 -6.06 5.38
CA ARG A 208 -4.15 -6.18 5.41
C ARG A 208 -4.73 -6.29 6.82
N THR A 209 -3.89 -6.37 7.85
CA THR A 209 -4.31 -6.24 9.24
C THR A 209 -4.46 -4.78 9.69
N ALA A 210 -4.07 -3.79 8.85
CA ALA A 210 -4.17 -2.36 9.17
C ALA A 210 -5.55 -1.90 9.70
N PRO A 211 -6.70 -2.36 9.15
CA PRO A 211 -8.01 -2.00 9.69
C PRO A 211 -8.21 -2.37 11.17
N LEU A 212 -7.51 -3.38 11.68
CA LEU A 212 -7.54 -3.70 13.11
C LEU A 212 -6.93 -2.62 13.95
N PHE A 213 -5.78 -2.09 13.54
CA PHE A 213 -5.14 -0.98 14.22
C PHE A 213 -6.00 0.28 14.12
N THR A 214 -6.69 0.50 12.98
CA THR A 214 -7.66 1.58 12.84
C THR A 214 -8.79 1.46 13.85
N VAL A 215 -9.42 0.29 13.97
CA VAL A 215 -10.49 0.06 14.96
C VAL A 215 -9.97 0.20 16.39
N ALA A 216 -8.81 -0.38 16.71
CA ALA A 216 -8.23 -0.31 18.04
C ALA A 216 -7.89 1.14 18.45
N LEU A 217 -7.26 1.90 17.56
CA LEU A 217 -6.95 3.30 17.78
C LEU A 217 -8.21 4.16 17.87
N SER A 218 -9.21 3.91 17.02
CA SER A 218 -10.49 4.60 17.05
C SER A 218 -11.21 4.36 18.38
N ALA A 219 -11.32 3.10 18.81
CA ALA A 219 -11.90 2.74 20.10
C ALA A 219 -11.13 3.36 21.28
N PHE A 220 -9.80 3.49 21.18
CA PHE A 220 -8.97 4.08 22.23
C PHE A 220 -9.04 5.61 22.28
N LEU A 221 -9.02 6.29 21.12
CA LEU A 221 -8.94 7.75 20.98
C LEU A 221 -10.32 8.43 20.94
N LEU A 222 -11.30 7.81 20.28
CA LEU A 222 -12.66 8.35 20.04
C LEU A 222 -13.70 7.73 20.99
N ARG A 223 -13.27 7.39 22.22
CA ARG A 223 -14.12 6.77 23.25
C ARG A 223 -15.46 7.52 23.36
N GLY A 224 -16.55 6.80 23.10
CA GLY A 224 -17.93 7.31 23.22
C GLY A 224 -18.69 7.52 21.89
N ILE A 225 -18.05 7.33 20.73
CA ILE A 225 -18.71 7.45 19.41
C ILE A 225 -18.86 6.10 18.70
N GLU A 226 -17.90 5.19 18.87
CA GLU A 226 -17.91 3.86 18.23
C GLU A 226 -18.15 2.73 19.24
N GLU A 227 -19.27 2.02 19.09
CA GLU A 227 -19.49 0.75 19.77
C GLU A 227 -18.75 -0.37 19.02
N VAL A 228 -17.76 -0.98 19.69
CA VAL A 228 -17.10 -2.19 19.18
C VAL A 228 -18.06 -3.38 19.35
N ASP A 229 -18.82 -3.63 18.30
CA ASP A 229 -19.74 -4.77 18.20
C ASP A 229 -18.98 -6.13 18.20
N TRP A 230 -19.61 -7.18 18.71
CA TRP A 230 -19.05 -8.54 18.85
C TRP A 230 -18.48 -9.08 17.53
N GLN A 231 -19.13 -8.75 16.40
CA GLN A 231 -18.66 -9.14 15.07
C GLN A 231 -17.28 -8.55 14.74
N THR A 232 -17.00 -7.31 15.17
CA THR A 232 -15.70 -6.66 14.97
C THR A 232 -14.60 -7.38 15.75
N PHE A 233 -14.92 -7.83 16.98
CA PHE A 233 -14.02 -8.65 17.78
C PHE A 233 -13.74 -10.02 17.13
N CYS A 234 -14.77 -10.71 16.63
CA CYS A 234 -14.57 -11.99 15.92
C CYS A 234 -13.70 -11.82 14.67
N LEU A 235 -13.93 -10.78 13.86
CA LEU A 235 -13.10 -10.48 12.69
C LEU A 235 -11.66 -10.17 13.10
N ALA A 236 -11.46 -9.45 14.20
CA ALA A 236 -10.14 -9.22 14.77
C ALA A 236 -9.42 -10.50 15.16
N ALA A 237 -10.10 -11.40 15.87
CA ALA A 237 -9.55 -12.70 16.23
C ALA A 237 -9.17 -13.53 15.00
N ILE A 238 -10.01 -13.55 13.95
CA ILE A 238 -9.71 -14.27 12.69
C ILE A 238 -8.45 -13.72 12.02
N ILE A 239 -8.32 -12.40 11.91
CA ILE A 239 -7.14 -11.78 11.29
C ILE A 239 -5.88 -12.06 12.10
N VAL A 240 -5.95 -11.97 13.44
CA VAL A 240 -4.81 -12.27 14.33
C VAL A 240 -4.40 -13.73 14.21
N ALA A 241 -5.36 -14.67 14.26
CA ALA A 241 -5.09 -16.09 14.07
C ALA A 241 -4.47 -16.37 12.69
N GLY A 242 -4.98 -15.74 11.64
CA GLY A 242 -4.43 -15.84 10.29
C GLY A 242 -2.99 -15.31 10.18
N ALA A 243 -2.69 -14.18 10.84
CA ALA A 243 -1.35 -13.62 10.90
C ALA A 243 -0.37 -14.54 11.63
N ILE A 244 -0.78 -15.12 12.76
CA ILE A 244 0.03 -16.11 13.50
C ILE A 244 0.29 -17.33 12.63
N LEU A 245 -0.73 -17.86 11.95
CA LEU A 245 -0.60 -19.03 11.08
C LEU A 245 0.35 -18.76 9.91
N ALA A 246 0.24 -17.57 9.30
CA ALA A 246 1.13 -17.13 8.22
C ALA A 246 2.58 -16.86 8.67
N MET A 247 2.83 -16.64 9.97
CA MET A 247 4.19 -16.45 10.50
C MET A 247 4.90 -17.78 10.79
N ILE A 248 4.15 -18.86 11.00
CA ILE A 248 4.69 -20.19 11.32
C ILE A 248 5.15 -20.94 10.05
N SER A 249 4.82 -20.43 8.86
CA SER A 249 5.14 -21.01 7.55
C SER A 249 6.61 -20.95 7.16
#